data_AF-A0A9W9YEA7-F1
#
_entry.id   AF-A0A9W9YEA7-F1
#
_cell.length_a   1.000
_cell.length_b   1.000
_cell.length_c   1.000
_cell.angle_alpha   90.00
_cell.angle_beta   90.00
_cell.angle_gamma   90.00
#
_symmetry.space_group_name_H-M   'P 1'
#
loop_
_entity.id
_entity.type
_entity.pdbx_description
1 polymer ?
#
loop_
_entity_poly.entity_id
_entity_poly.type
_entity_poly.pdbx_seq_one_letter_code
_entity_poly.pdbx_strand_id
1 'polypeptide(L)'
;MVLCSDEDKQSFEAWHAHDDAEDNFCELDDELSSGMEYVDLLRNPEKFTGYEGFSAQRIWNNIYKENCFKPAYDGKNYGVVTSKNVDKMCLEKRVFYRMMSGLHASINIHLSALYLFKGNGLMKTKMGYKL
;
A
#
# COMPACT_ATOMS: atom_id res chain seq x y z
N MET A 1 -6.66 -4.49 -14.30
CA MET A 1 -6.92 -3.13 -13.78
C MET A 1 -8.04 -2.55 -14.61
N VAL A 2 -9.03 -1.95 -13.96
CA VAL A 2 -10.19 -1.38 -14.62
C VAL A 2 -10.22 0.12 -14.38
N LEU A 3 -10.15 0.90 -15.46
CA LEU A 3 -10.13 2.36 -15.42
C LEU A 3 -11.55 2.92 -15.25
N CYS A 4 -11.62 4.17 -14.80
CA CYS A 4 -12.88 4.92 -14.75
C CYS A 4 -13.46 5.13 -16.16
N SER A 5 -14.79 5.26 -16.25
CA SER A 5 -15.47 5.52 -17.51
C SER A 5 -15.19 6.94 -18.01
N ASP A 6 -15.43 7.21 -19.30
CA ASP A 6 -15.23 8.56 -19.85
C ASP A 6 -16.26 9.55 -19.31
N GLU A 7 -17.43 9.09 -18.87
CA GLU A 7 -18.43 9.91 -18.18
C GLU A 7 -17.93 10.33 -16.79
N ASP A 8 -17.34 9.40 -16.03
CA ASP A 8 -16.73 9.72 -14.72
C ASP A 8 -15.58 10.72 -14.88
N LYS A 9 -14.78 10.59 -15.95
CA LYS A 9 -13.68 11.51 -16.23
C LYS A 9 -14.13 12.95 -16.48
N GLN A 10 -15.28 13.15 -17.12
CA GLN A 10 -15.83 14.49 -17.31
C GLN A 10 -16.21 15.14 -15.97
N SER A 11 -16.64 14.35 -14.99
CA SER A 11 -16.92 14.87 -13.65
C SER A 11 -15.66 15.32 -12.91
N PHE A 12 -14.51 14.73 -13.21
CA PHE A 12 -13.23 15.11 -12.60
C PHE A 12 -12.76 16.49 -13.05
N GLU A 13 -13.13 16.97 -14.24
CA GLU A 13 -12.79 18.33 -14.70
C GLU A 13 -13.39 19.41 -13.78
N ALA A 14 -14.61 19.17 -13.27
CA ALA A 14 -15.26 20.06 -12.32
C ALA A 14 -14.58 20.03 -10.94
N TRP A 15 -14.04 18.88 -10.53
CA TRP A 15 -13.29 18.74 -9.28
C TRP A 15 -11.92 19.40 -9.39
N HIS A 16 -11.23 19.21 -10.51
CA HIS A 16 -9.95 19.85 -10.78
C HIS A 16 -10.08 21.38 -10.76
N ALA A 17 -11.11 21.93 -11.42
CA ALA A 17 -11.38 23.36 -11.40
C ALA A 17 -11.72 23.92 -10.00
N HIS A 18 -12.32 23.10 -9.13
CA HIS A 18 -12.57 23.47 -7.74
C HIS A 18 -11.29 23.43 -6.91
N ASP A 19 -10.51 22.36 -7.04
CA ASP A 19 -9.31 22.13 -6.25
C ASP A 19 -8.19 23.11 -6.64
N ASP A 20 -8.05 23.46 -7.93
CA ASP A 20 -7.11 24.48 -8.43
C ASP A 20 -7.45 25.92 -7.96
N ALA A 21 -8.70 26.18 -7.58
CA ALA A 21 -9.13 27.48 -7.08
C ALA A 21 -8.81 27.70 -5.60
N GLU A 22 -8.43 26.64 -4.88
CA GLU A 22 -8.00 26.69 -3.48
C GLU A 22 -6.47 26.90 -3.40
N ASP A 23 -5.99 27.60 -2.35
CA ASP A 23 -4.55 27.81 -2.10
C ASP A 23 -3.89 26.48 -1.66
N ASN A 24 -3.59 25.61 -2.64
CA ASN A 24 -2.90 24.36 -2.39
C ASN A 24 -1.41 24.63 -2.14
N PHE A 25 -0.93 24.27 -0.95
CA PHE A 25 0.47 24.44 -0.54
C PHE A 25 1.46 23.53 -1.32
N CYS A 26 0.94 22.64 -2.14
CA CYS A 26 1.67 21.75 -3.03
C CYS A 26 0.92 21.72 -4.37
N GLU A 27 1.51 22.23 -5.44
CA GLU A 27 1.29 21.58 -6.73
C GLU A 27 1.78 20.14 -6.55
N LEU A 28 0.85 19.17 -6.56
CA LEU A 28 1.26 17.78 -6.71
C LEU A 28 1.98 17.73 -8.05
N ASP A 29 3.28 17.43 -8.03
CA ASP A 29 4.15 17.26 -9.21
C ASP A 29 3.70 16.04 -10.05
N ASP A 30 2.39 15.78 -10.27
CA ASP A 30 1.95 14.41 -10.54
C ASP A 30 0.64 14.23 -11.35
N GLU A 31 -0.42 15.02 -11.19
CA GLU A 31 -1.70 14.69 -11.89
C GLU A 31 -1.65 14.84 -13.42
N LEU A 32 -0.82 15.77 -13.91
CA LEU A 32 -0.55 15.97 -15.34
C LEU A 32 0.63 15.12 -15.85
N SER A 33 1.24 14.31 -14.96
CA SER A 33 2.39 13.49 -15.31
C SER A 33 1.97 12.38 -16.29
N SER A 34 2.72 12.26 -17.38
CA SER A 34 2.49 11.25 -18.40
C SER A 34 2.50 9.85 -17.78
N GLY A 35 1.34 9.19 -17.74
CA GLY A 35 1.18 7.85 -17.17
C GLY A 35 0.30 7.76 -15.92
N MET A 36 -0.26 8.87 -15.44
CA MET A 36 -1.30 8.86 -14.39
C MET A 36 -2.68 8.57 -14.99
N GLU A 37 -3.42 7.64 -14.38
CA GLU A 37 -4.76 7.24 -14.83
C GLU A 37 -5.70 7.04 -13.64
N TYR A 38 -6.96 7.45 -13.80
CA TYR A 38 -8.01 7.22 -12.81
C TYR A 38 -8.51 5.77 -12.84
N VAL A 39 -8.51 5.13 -11.66
CA VAL A 39 -8.89 3.73 -11.48
C VAL A 39 -10.13 3.61 -10.59
N ASP A 40 -11.11 2.80 -11.03
CA ASP A 40 -12.31 2.54 -10.25
C ASP A 40 -12.04 1.47 -9.17
N LEU A 41 -11.94 1.87 -7.91
CA LEU A 41 -11.64 0.97 -6.80
C LEU A 41 -12.73 -0.07 -6.53
N LEU A 42 -14.00 0.21 -6.85
CA LEU A 42 -15.09 -0.77 -6.70
C LEU A 42 -14.91 -1.96 -7.65
N ARG A 43 -14.34 -1.69 -8.83
CA ARG A 43 -14.02 -2.72 -9.85
C ARG A 43 -12.65 -3.34 -9.66
N ASN A 44 -11.80 -2.76 -8.80
CA ASN A 44 -10.48 -3.27 -8.45
C ASN A 44 -10.35 -3.55 -6.94
N PRO A 45 -11.18 -4.44 -6.37
CA PRO A 45 -11.11 -4.75 -4.95
C PRO A 45 -9.81 -5.45 -4.60
N GLU A 46 -9.27 -5.15 -3.42
CA GLU A 46 -8.13 -5.88 -2.85
C GLU A 46 -8.50 -7.33 -2.58
N LYS A 47 -7.78 -8.28 -3.20
CA LYS A 47 -8.00 -9.73 -3.08
C LYS A 47 -6.76 -10.50 -3.50
N PHE A 48 -6.76 -11.82 -3.27
CA PHE A 48 -5.64 -12.68 -3.67
C PHE A 48 -5.28 -12.52 -5.16
N THR A 49 -4.06 -12.07 -5.42
CA THR A 49 -3.49 -11.87 -6.77
C THR A 49 -2.49 -12.94 -7.17
N GLY A 50 -2.02 -13.76 -6.22
CA GLY A 50 -0.89 -14.67 -6.42
C GLY A 50 0.48 -14.00 -6.39
N TYR A 51 0.57 -12.71 -6.03
CA TYR A 51 1.85 -12.04 -5.83
C TYR A 51 2.58 -12.59 -4.59
N GLU A 52 3.69 -13.31 -4.81
CA GLU A 52 4.43 -13.99 -3.74
C GLU A 52 5.94 -14.09 -4.03
N GLY A 53 6.67 -14.78 -3.14
CA GLY A 53 8.09 -15.08 -3.32
C GLY A 53 9.04 -13.90 -3.14
N PHE A 54 10.23 -14.00 -3.74
CA PHE A 54 11.33 -13.06 -3.52
C PHE A 54 10.97 -11.62 -3.92
N SER A 55 10.15 -11.44 -4.97
CA SER A 55 9.72 -10.11 -5.40
C SER A 55 8.93 -9.40 -4.29
N ALA A 56 7.91 -10.05 -3.74
CA ALA A 56 7.10 -9.51 -2.65
C ALA A 56 7.93 -9.27 -1.38
N GLN A 57 8.79 -10.23 -1.03
CA GLN A 57 9.68 -10.11 0.14
C GLN A 57 10.64 -8.93 0.01
N ARG A 58 11.21 -8.69 -1.18
CA ARG A 58 12.11 -7.57 -1.43
C ARG A 58 11.44 -6.22 -1.23
N ILE A 59 10.20 -6.06 -1.71
CA ILE A 59 9.43 -4.82 -1.53
C ILE A 59 9.17 -4.55 -0.06
N TRP A 60 8.64 -5.53 0.68
CA TRP A 60 8.40 -5.38 2.12
C TRP A 60 9.69 -5.10 2.89
N ASN A 61 10.78 -5.80 2.58
CA ASN A 61 12.08 -5.56 3.20
C ASN A 61 12.55 -4.12 3.01
N ASN A 62 12.34 -3.53 1.83
CA ASN A 62 12.71 -2.14 1.57
C ASN A 62 11.81 -1.18 2.35
N ILE A 63 10.49 -1.40 2.33
CA ILE A 63 9.52 -0.59 3.12
C ILE A 63 9.90 -0.55 4.60
N TYR A 64 10.22 -1.70 5.21
CA TYR A 64 10.62 -1.72 6.62
C TYR A 64 11.98 -1.05 6.87
N LYS A 65 12.86 -1.01 5.86
CA LYS A 65 14.17 -0.33 5.93
C LYS A 65 14.08 1.19 5.78
N GLU A 66 12.98 1.72 5.24
CA GLU A 66 12.71 3.17 5.24
C GLU A 66 12.54 3.75 6.65
N ASN A 67 12.43 2.91 7.68
CA ASN A 67 12.43 3.30 9.08
C ASN A 67 13.79 3.84 9.55
N CYS A 68 14.15 5.02 9.06
CA CYS A 68 15.47 5.64 9.20
C CYS A 68 15.46 6.92 10.07
N PHE A 69 14.50 7.06 11.00
CA PHE A 69 14.47 8.19 11.93
C PHE A 69 15.80 8.29 12.68
N LYS A 70 16.48 9.43 12.57
CA LYS A 70 17.77 9.64 13.26
C LYS A 70 17.49 9.91 14.74
N PRO A 71 18.18 9.24 15.68
CA PRO A 71 18.08 9.63 17.07
C PRO A 71 18.57 11.07 17.23
N ALA A 72 17.81 11.86 17.99
CA ALA A 72 18.29 13.13 18.49
C ALA A 72 19.40 12.84 19.52
N TYR A 73 20.62 13.24 19.19
CA TYR A 73 21.83 13.23 20.02
C TYR A 73 22.52 11.88 20.28
N ASP A 74 23.86 11.90 20.17
CA ASP A 74 24.84 10.82 20.40
C ASP A 74 25.06 9.78 19.29
N GLY A 75 25.37 10.21 18.05
CA GLY A 75 26.44 9.62 17.21
C GLY A 75 26.56 8.10 16.99
N LYS A 76 25.61 7.27 17.44
CA LYS A 76 25.70 5.81 17.49
C LYS A 76 24.77 5.24 16.45
N ASN A 77 25.39 4.77 15.37
CA ASN A 77 24.75 4.00 14.31
C ASN A 77 24.20 2.69 14.87
N TYR A 78 22.91 2.64 15.19
CA TYR A 78 22.24 1.38 15.48
C TYR A 78 21.83 0.72 14.15
N GLY A 79 22.63 -0.27 13.75
CA GLY A 79 22.28 -1.22 12.70
C GLY A 79 21.07 -2.08 13.06
N VAL A 80 20.52 -2.74 12.03
CA VAL A 80 19.41 -3.71 11.97
C VAL A 80 18.49 -3.81 13.20
N VAL A 81 17.24 -3.41 12.99
CA VAL A 81 16.15 -3.48 13.97
C VAL A 81 15.79 -4.95 14.25
N THR A 82 15.72 -5.32 15.53
CA THR A 82 15.32 -6.65 16.02
C THR A 82 14.29 -6.49 17.15
N SER A 83 13.53 -7.55 17.47
CA SER A 83 12.55 -7.51 18.57
C SER A 83 13.15 -7.15 19.93
N LYS A 84 14.48 -7.25 20.10
CA LYS A 84 15.19 -6.95 21.35
C LYS A 84 15.61 -5.48 21.50
N ASN A 85 15.62 -4.70 20.42
CA ASN A 85 16.05 -3.29 20.45
C ASN A 85 14.92 -2.29 20.16
N VAL A 86 13.68 -2.77 20.04
CA VAL A 86 12.44 -1.95 19.89
C VAL A 86 12.22 -0.96 21.05
N ASP A 87 12.67 -1.30 22.26
CA ASP A 87 12.58 -0.42 23.45
C ASP A 87 13.64 0.67 23.52
N LYS A 88 14.70 0.56 22.70
CA LYS A 88 15.75 1.58 22.57
C LYS A 88 15.56 2.48 21.34
N MET A 89 14.41 2.36 20.68
CA MET A 89 14.06 3.19 19.53
C MET A 89 13.43 4.51 19.97
N CYS A 90 13.66 5.59 19.21
CA CYS A 90 12.80 6.77 19.25
C CYS A 90 11.34 6.35 18.98
N LEU A 91 10.37 6.98 19.66
CA LEU A 91 8.95 6.61 19.59
C LEU A 91 8.45 6.51 18.14
N GLU A 92 8.96 7.40 17.28
CA GLU A 92 8.66 7.50 15.86
C GLU A 92 8.98 6.21 15.10
N LYS A 93 10.14 5.57 15.38
CA LYS A 93 10.48 4.30 14.72
C LYS A 93 9.53 3.18 15.10
N ARG A 94 9.09 3.16 16.37
CA ARG A 94 8.14 2.17 16.87
C ARG A 94 6.77 2.38 16.23
N VAL A 95 6.32 3.63 16.15
CA VAL A 95 5.06 4.01 15.50
C VAL A 95 5.10 3.60 14.03
N PHE A 96 6.16 3.95 13.30
CA PHE A 96 6.33 3.55 11.90
C PHE A 96 6.29 2.04 11.72
N TYR A 97 7.06 1.30 12.51
CA TYR A 97 7.08 -0.16 12.43
C TYR A 97 5.69 -0.77 12.66
N ARG A 98 4.96 -0.30 13.69
CA ARG A 98 3.62 -0.78 14.02
C ARG A 98 2.61 -0.43 12.92
N MET A 99 2.70 0.75 12.34
CA MET A 99 1.84 1.17 11.23
C MET A 99 2.05 0.28 10.01
N MET A 100 3.31 0.07 9.58
CA MET A 100 3.62 -0.78 8.43
C MET A 100 3.29 -2.26 8.70
N SER A 101 3.48 -2.73 9.93
CA SER A 101 3.04 -4.07 10.33
C SER A 101 1.53 -4.24 10.30
N GLY A 102 0.77 -3.23 10.72
CA GLY A 102 -0.69 -3.23 10.65
C GLY A 102 -1.18 -3.26 9.21
N LEU A 103 -0.58 -2.45 8.32
CA LEU A 103 -0.90 -2.47 6.90
C LEU A 103 -0.58 -3.83 6.26
N HIS A 104 0.61 -4.38 6.49
CA HIS A 104 1.00 -5.69 5.98
C HIS A 104 0.04 -6.80 6.46
N ALA A 105 -0.37 -6.75 7.74
CA ALA A 105 -1.37 -7.67 8.29
C ALA A 105 -2.74 -7.50 7.62
N SER A 106 -3.21 -6.26 7.44
CA SER A 106 -4.48 -5.94 6.78
C SER A 106 -4.53 -6.52 5.36
N ILE A 107 -3.47 -6.31 4.57
CA ILE A 107 -3.36 -6.86 3.21
C ILE A 107 -3.46 -8.38 3.27
N ASN A 108 -2.63 -9.04 4.10
CA ASN A 108 -2.63 -10.51 4.22
C ASN A 108 -3.99 -11.07 4.67
N ILE A 109 -4.72 -10.36 5.53
CA ILE A 109 -6.08 -10.72 5.94
C ILE A 109 -7.02 -10.62 4.74
N HIS A 110 -7.01 -9.54 3.95
CA HIS A 110 -7.84 -9.42 2.74
C HIS A 110 -7.52 -10.52 1.72
N LEU A 111 -6.23 -10.83 1.48
CA LEU A 111 -5.84 -11.92 0.58
C LEU A 111 -6.32 -13.29 1.08
N SER A 112 -6.34 -13.51 2.39
CA SER A 112 -6.80 -14.76 3.00
C SER A 112 -8.33 -14.87 3.00
N ALA A 113 -9.03 -13.76 3.24
CA ALA A 113 -10.48 -13.70 3.22
C ALA A 113 -11.06 -13.85 1.80
N LEU A 114 -10.37 -13.29 0.81
CA LEU A 114 -10.72 -13.33 -0.60
C LEU A 114 -9.66 -14.13 -1.37
N TYR A 115 -9.53 -15.41 -1.02
CA TYR A 115 -8.59 -16.32 -1.65
C TYR A 115 -9.19 -17.03 -2.86
N LEU A 116 -8.37 -17.24 -3.90
CA LEU A 116 -8.77 -17.95 -5.12
C LEU A 116 -8.52 -19.46 -4.98
N PHE A 117 -9.60 -20.23 -4.80
CA PHE A 117 -9.53 -21.68 -4.87
C PHE A 117 -9.60 -22.13 -6.32
N LYS A 118 -8.48 -22.64 -6.84
CA LYS A 118 -8.42 -23.22 -8.18
C LYS A 118 -9.35 -24.42 -8.27
N GLY A 119 -10.21 -24.41 -9.28
CA GLY A 119 -11.01 -25.57 -9.64
C GLY A 119 -10.13 -26.73 -10.09
N ASN A 120 -10.59 -27.96 -9.85
CA ASN A 120 -10.11 -29.14 -10.57
C ASN A 120 -11.11 -29.49 -11.69
N GLY A 121 -10.84 -30.50 -12.53
CA GLY A 121 -11.71 -30.86 -13.67
C GLY A 121 -13.20 -31.12 -13.34
N LEU A 122 -13.58 -31.19 -12.06
CA LEU A 122 -14.94 -31.37 -11.56
C LEU A 122 -15.50 -30.13 -10.83
N MET A 123 -14.65 -29.18 -10.41
CA MET A 123 -15.06 -28.00 -9.64
C MET A 123 -14.66 -26.71 -10.35
N LYS A 124 -15.57 -25.73 -10.39
CA LYS A 124 -15.24 -24.38 -10.88
C LYS A 124 -14.37 -23.64 -9.87
N THR A 125 -13.48 -22.79 -10.38
CA THR A 125 -12.72 -21.83 -9.57
C THR A 125 -13.67 -20.93 -8.78
N LYS A 126 -13.40 -20.74 -7.49
CA LYS A 126 -14.24 -19.92 -6.61
C LYS A 126 -13.40 -19.08 -5.65
N MET A 127 -13.94 -17.93 -5.26
CA MET A 127 -13.39 -17.11 -4.18
C MET A 127 -13.93 -17.59 -2.83
N GLY A 128 -13.11 -17.51 -1.78
CA GLY A 128 -13.57 -17.77 -0.42
C GLY A 128 -12.49 -17.58 0.63
N TYR A 129 -12.87 -17.79 1.88
CA TYR A 129 -11.99 -17.71 3.04
C TYR A 129 -11.04 -18.90 3.07
N LYS A 130 -9.73 -18.63 3.06
CA LYS A 130 -8.69 -19.60 3.35
C LYS A 130 -8.32 -19.49 4.83
N LEU A 131 -8.80 -20.47 5.60
CA LEU A 131 -8.46 -20.66 7.01
C LEU A 131 -7.04 -21.20 7.17
#